data_AF-A0A378KDL2-F1
#
_entry.id   AF-A0A378KDL2-F1
#
_cell.length_a   1.000
_cell.length_b   1.000
_cell.length_c   1.000
_cell.angle_alpha   90.00
_cell.angle_beta   90.00
_cell.angle_gamma   90.00
#
_symmetry.space_group_name_H-M   'P 1'
#
loop_
_entity.id
_entity.type
_entity.pdbx_description
1 polymer ?
#
loop_
_entity_poly.entity_id
_entity_poly.type
_entity_poly.pdbx_seq_one_letter_code
_entity_poly.pdbx_strand_id
1 'polypeptide(L)'
;MFYTLDSNPQENLEFKPNSYHTMCFCCFRDKEHALSWIKKLIPQNRCQVFHKWSSESVRGRRKQKVRETFIENINKNIHDIDFKVYCISSTESDISFITQGFYSSNLNNISQEKNDNGKNYLVFKITQNNNIKIPALRAARLIWAFEGLRMLNSMFEFEGKILSDWFASDSYDTAVPVTGVSLVNFLLSNIGIKIQLEIPNDPKNEIFELMSDWFSGWCRTYMEKSEPFGSKYEKLIEKAPEKFIHLILNPPYNPITYGQHCLLMEFNTTTNTLRLVY
;
A
#
# COMPACT_ATOMS: atom_id res chain seq x y z
N MET A 1 10.78 -0.21 15.94
CA MET A 1 10.13 0.58 14.88
C MET A 1 8.71 0.10 14.72
N PHE A 2 7.78 1.01 14.47
CA PHE A 2 6.38 0.74 14.21
C PHE A 2 6.01 1.35 12.85
N TYR A 3 5.34 0.58 12.01
CA TYR A 3 5.06 0.95 10.63
C TYR A 3 3.58 0.91 10.33
N THR A 4 3.11 1.83 9.50
CA THR A 4 1.73 1.86 9.02
C THR A 4 1.70 2.02 7.51
N LEU A 5 0.67 1.47 6.88
CA LEU A 5 0.50 1.51 5.44
C LEU A 5 -0.97 1.76 5.09
N ASP A 6 -1.22 2.67 4.15
CA ASP A 6 -2.54 2.87 3.55
C ASP A 6 -2.37 3.28 2.07
N SER A 7 -3.46 3.27 1.31
CA SER A 7 -3.50 3.63 -0.11
C SER A 7 -4.65 4.59 -0.39
N ASN A 8 -4.43 5.54 -1.30
CA ASN A 8 -5.49 6.33 -1.91
C ASN A 8 -5.48 6.21 -3.46
N PRO A 9 -6.60 5.86 -4.11
CA PRO A 9 -7.84 5.38 -3.49
C PRO A 9 -7.62 4.06 -2.72
N GLN A 10 -8.52 3.76 -1.78
CA GLN A 10 -8.53 2.47 -1.06
C GLN A 10 -9.16 1.36 -1.92
N GLU A 11 -10.10 1.75 -2.80
CA GLU A 11 -10.90 0.85 -3.63
C GLU A 11 -10.09 0.11 -4.72
N ASN A 12 -10.81 -0.75 -5.45
CA ASN A 12 -10.29 -1.47 -6.61
C ASN A 12 -9.90 -0.51 -7.74
N LEU A 13 -9.10 -1.02 -8.69
CA LEU A 13 -8.82 -0.32 -9.95
C LEU A 13 -10.13 0.00 -10.68
N GLU A 14 -10.22 1.20 -11.25
CA GLU A 14 -11.42 1.75 -11.88
C GLU A 14 -11.41 1.68 -13.42
N PHE A 15 -10.40 1.04 -14.01
CA PHE A 15 -10.14 1.01 -15.46
C PHE A 15 -9.94 2.41 -16.07
N LYS A 16 -9.26 3.28 -15.33
CA LYS A 16 -8.89 4.63 -15.76
C LYS A 16 -7.37 4.70 -15.91
N PRO A 17 -6.83 4.48 -17.13
CA PRO A 17 -5.39 4.36 -17.39
C PRO A 17 -4.50 5.41 -16.70
N ASN A 18 -4.95 6.66 -16.67
CA ASN A 18 -4.20 7.79 -16.14
C ASN A 18 -4.55 8.16 -14.69
N SER A 19 -5.43 7.39 -14.04
CA SER A 19 -5.79 7.62 -12.64
C SER A 19 -4.63 7.20 -11.73
N TYR A 20 -4.29 8.03 -10.76
CA TYR A 20 -3.20 7.76 -9.84
C TYR A 20 -3.68 6.99 -8.61
N HIS A 21 -2.90 5.97 -8.26
CA HIS A 21 -2.95 5.28 -6.99
C HIS A 21 -1.68 5.62 -6.22
N THR A 22 -1.82 5.97 -4.95
CA THR A 22 -0.70 6.30 -4.08
C THR A 22 -0.77 5.48 -2.81
N MET A 23 0.29 4.70 -2.55
CA MET A 23 0.49 3.97 -1.31
C MET A 23 1.39 4.81 -0.40
N CYS A 24 1.09 4.90 0.88
CA CYS A 24 1.90 5.64 1.84
C CYS A 24 2.32 4.74 2.99
N PHE A 25 3.62 4.73 3.26
CA PHE A 25 4.26 4.01 4.35
C PHE A 25 4.83 5.01 5.37
N CYS A 26 4.41 4.91 6.63
CA CYS A 26 4.91 5.77 7.71
C CYS A 26 5.77 4.96 8.70
N CYS A 27 6.91 5.53 9.10
CA CYS A 27 7.87 4.90 10.00
C CYS A 27 7.99 5.68 11.31
N PHE A 28 7.57 5.04 12.41
CA PHE A 28 7.63 5.59 13.76
C PHE A 28 8.59 4.76 14.64
N ARG A 29 9.05 5.34 15.76
CA ARG A 29 9.80 4.58 16.77
C ARG A 29 8.97 3.43 17.34
N ASP A 30 7.75 3.74 17.75
CA ASP A 30 6.78 2.84 18.41
C ASP A 30 5.33 3.36 18.24
N LYS A 31 4.36 2.65 18.83
CA LYS A 31 2.94 3.02 18.77
C LYS A 31 2.61 4.31 19.51
N GLU A 32 3.21 4.56 20.67
CA GLU A 32 2.93 5.77 21.46
C GLU A 32 3.41 7.01 20.71
N HIS A 33 4.57 6.91 20.09
CA HIS A 33 5.13 7.89 19.18
C HIS A 33 4.19 8.20 18.02
N ALA A 34 3.70 7.16 17.33
CA ALA A 34 2.72 7.33 16.24
C ALA A 34 1.45 8.04 16.73
N LEU A 35 0.88 7.61 17.86
CA LEU A 35 -0.33 8.19 18.43
C LEU A 35 -0.14 9.68 18.79
N SER A 36 1.02 10.04 19.34
CA SER A 36 1.34 11.42 19.68
C SER A 36 1.32 12.34 18.46
N TRP A 37 1.89 11.89 17.34
CA TRP A 37 1.91 12.63 16.08
C TRP A 37 0.54 12.67 15.42
N ILE A 38 -0.22 11.58 15.44
CA ILE A 38 -1.60 11.55 14.93
C ILE A 38 -2.46 12.57 15.66
N LYS A 39 -2.43 12.60 16.99
CA LYS A 39 -3.17 13.58 17.81
C LYS A 39 -2.75 15.02 17.53
N LYS A 40 -1.47 15.24 17.21
CA LYS A 40 -0.90 16.57 16.96
C LYS A 40 -1.19 17.09 15.55
N LEU A 41 -1.24 16.21 14.56
CA LEU A 41 -1.28 16.59 13.15
C LEU A 41 -2.65 16.40 12.51
N ILE A 42 -3.35 15.31 12.82
CA ILE A 42 -4.60 14.95 12.17
C ILE A 42 -5.77 15.73 12.81
N PRO A 43 -6.54 16.52 12.03
CA PRO A 43 -7.65 17.28 12.58
C PRO A 43 -8.78 16.39 13.10
N GLN A 44 -9.29 16.74 14.28
CA GLN A 44 -10.48 16.12 14.87
C GLN A 44 -11.73 16.98 14.59
N ASN A 45 -12.90 16.35 14.64
CA ASN A 45 -14.16 17.10 14.67
C ASN A 45 -14.52 17.62 16.07
N ARG A 46 -15.67 18.28 16.14
CA ARG A 46 -16.23 18.82 17.40
C ARG A 46 -16.46 17.75 18.47
N CYS A 47 -16.63 16.49 18.07
CA CYS A 47 -16.79 15.34 18.98
C CYS A 47 -15.45 14.65 19.29
N GLN A 48 -14.31 15.28 18.95
CA GLN A 48 -12.96 14.72 19.13
C GLN A 48 -12.70 13.42 18.36
N VAL A 49 -13.48 13.16 17.31
CA VAL A 49 -13.29 11.99 16.44
C VAL A 49 -12.41 12.38 15.26
N PHE A 50 -11.44 11.52 14.94
CA PHE A 50 -10.58 11.68 13.77
C PHE A 50 -11.32 11.35 12.47
N HIS A 51 -10.95 12.04 11.40
CA HIS A 51 -11.47 11.77 10.06
C HIS A 51 -10.40 11.11 9.20
N LYS A 52 -10.77 10.10 8.39
CA LYS A 52 -9.97 9.68 7.24
C LYS A 52 -10.02 10.75 6.14
N TRP A 53 -8.95 10.90 5.37
CA TRP A 53 -8.85 11.70 4.16
C TRP A 53 -9.94 11.34 3.14
N SER A 54 -10.20 10.04 3.01
CA SER A 54 -11.21 9.44 2.14
C SER A 54 -12.64 9.64 2.64
N SER A 55 -12.86 10.10 3.89
CA SER A 55 -14.19 10.17 4.48
C SER A 55 -15.19 10.94 3.62
N GLU A 56 -16.32 10.28 3.34
CA GLU A 56 -17.45 10.86 2.59
C GLU A 56 -18.35 11.74 3.46
N SER A 57 -18.21 11.61 4.80
CA SER A 57 -19.00 12.34 5.80
C SER A 57 -18.70 13.84 5.81
N VAL A 58 -17.57 14.26 5.23
CA VAL A 58 -17.16 15.66 5.11
C VAL A 58 -17.14 16.03 3.63
N ARG A 59 -17.91 17.05 3.23
CA ARG A 59 -18.06 17.46 1.81
C ARG A 59 -17.81 18.95 1.61
N GLY A 60 -17.53 19.33 0.36
CA GLY A 60 -17.36 20.72 -0.08
C GLY A 60 -16.32 21.50 0.75
N ARG A 61 -16.62 22.78 1.04
CA ARG A 61 -15.71 23.70 1.75
C ARG A 61 -15.23 23.17 3.11
N ARG A 62 -16.05 22.37 3.80
CA ARG A 62 -15.65 21.77 5.08
C ARG A 62 -14.51 20.76 4.89
N LYS A 63 -14.58 19.93 3.85
CA LYS A 63 -13.53 18.93 3.53
C LYS A 63 -12.22 19.64 3.23
N GLN A 64 -12.27 20.70 2.42
CA GLN A 64 -11.12 21.53 2.11
C GLN A 64 -10.50 22.14 3.37
N LYS A 65 -11.31 22.76 4.25
CA LYS A 65 -10.80 23.36 5.49
C LYS A 65 -10.09 22.36 6.40
N VAL A 66 -10.64 21.16 6.56
CA VAL A 66 -10.02 20.09 7.37
C VAL A 66 -8.68 19.68 6.74
N ARG A 67 -8.61 19.54 5.40
CA ARG A 67 -7.36 19.25 4.69
C ARG A 67 -6.30 20.35 4.83
N GLU A 68 -6.71 21.61 4.70
CA GLU A 68 -5.82 22.76 4.91
C GLU A 68 -5.30 22.83 6.35
N THR A 69 -6.15 22.52 7.34
CA THR A 69 -5.74 22.47 8.76
C THR A 69 -4.64 21.42 8.99
N PHE A 70 -4.75 20.24 8.38
CA PHE A 70 -3.69 19.22 8.44
C PHE A 70 -2.38 19.76 7.85
N ILE A 71 -2.45 20.41 6.68
CA ILE A 71 -1.26 20.98 6.02
C ILE A 71 -0.62 22.08 6.88
N GLU A 72 -1.43 22.92 7.53
CA GLU A 72 -0.96 23.93 8.48
C GLU A 72 -0.27 23.29 9.70
N ASN A 73 -0.86 22.22 10.26
CA ASN A 73 -0.26 21.46 11.35
C ASN A 73 1.09 20.85 10.96
N ILE A 74 1.20 20.29 9.76
CA ILE A 74 2.48 19.79 9.23
C ILE A 74 3.51 20.93 9.14
N ASN A 75 3.15 22.04 8.51
CA ASN A 75 4.08 23.18 8.35
C ASN A 75 4.53 23.75 9.70
N LYS A 76 3.62 23.85 10.69
CA LYS A 76 3.94 24.36 12.02
C LYS A 76 4.94 23.46 12.77
N ASN A 77 4.90 22.16 12.52
CA ASN A 77 5.70 21.18 13.26
C ASN A 77 6.82 20.54 12.43
N ILE A 78 7.09 21.05 11.22
CA ILE A 78 7.98 20.38 10.24
C ILE A 78 9.38 20.12 10.79
N HIS A 79 9.92 21.03 11.61
CA HIS A 79 11.23 20.88 12.24
C HIS A 79 11.22 19.82 13.35
N ASP A 80 10.12 19.72 14.09
CA ASP A 80 9.95 18.77 15.21
C ASP A 80 9.65 17.35 14.74
N ILE A 81 9.11 17.17 13.54
CA ILE A 81 8.74 15.84 13.00
C ILE A 81 9.99 14.94 12.95
N ASP A 82 9.93 13.81 13.63
CA ASP A 82 10.99 12.80 13.77
C ASP A 82 10.54 11.41 13.29
N PHE A 83 9.48 11.34 12.49
CA PHE A 83 9.07 10.15 11.74
C PHE A 83 9.33 10.33 10.24
N LYS A 84 9.35 9.22 9.49
CA LYS A 84 9.51 9.24 8.03
C LYS A 84 8.24 8.82 7.32
N VAL A 85 8.05 9.38 6.13
CA VAL A 85 6.91 9.12 5.24
C VAL A 85 7.42 8.81 3.85
N TYR A 86 6.91 7.73 3.28
CA TYR A 86 7.23 7.28 1.93
C TYR A 86 5.93 7.13 1.15
N CYS A 87 5.70 8.01 0.18
CA CYS A 87 4.60 7.87 -0.76
C CYS A 87 5.11 7.25 -2.06
N ILE A 88 4.40 6.26 -2.59
CA ILE A 88 4.68 5.60 -3.86
C ILE A 88 3.46 5.77 -4.76
N SER A 89 3.62 6.44 -5.90
CA SER A 89 2.53 6.67 -6.84
C SER A 89 2.72 5.93 -8.15
N SER A 90 1.64 5.35 -8.67
CA SER A 90 1.56 4.72 -10.00
C SER A 90 0.25 5.07 -10.67
N THR A 91 0.24 5.15 -12.00
CA THR A 91 -1.04 5.17 -12.73
C THR A 91 -1.63 3.76 -12.81
N GLU A 92 -2.93 3.62 -13.13
CA GLU A 92 -3.51 2.29 -13.37
C GLU A 92 -2.87 1.57 -14.56
N SER A 93 -2.41 2.31 -15.58
CA SER A 93 -1.59 1.76 -16.67
C SER A 93 -0.30 1.14 -16.15
N ASP A 94 0.41 1.86 -15.26
CA ASP A 94 1.65 1.36 -14.66
C ASP A 94 1.39 0.11 -13.81
N ILE A 95 0.33 0.13 -12.99
CA ILE A 95 -0.09 -1.04 -12.19
C ILE A 95 -0.40 -2.22 -13.10
N SER A 96 -1.10 -1.99 -14.20
CA SER A 96 -1.42 -3.03 -15.19
C SER A 96 -0.16 -3.63 -15.81
N PHE A 97 0.82 -2.79 -16.17
CA PHE A 97 2.10 -3.22 -16.73
C PHE A 97 2.91 -4.04 -15.72
N ILE A 98 3.04 -3.55 -14.49
CA ILE A 98 3.72 -4.24 -13.38
C ILE A 98 3.09 -5.63 -13.17
N THR A 99 1.76 -5.66 -13.13
CA THR A 99 0.98 -6.87 -12.95
C THR A 99 1.18 -7.87 -14.10
N GLN A 100 1.20 -7.39 -15.35
CA GLN A 100 1.48 -8.23 -16.52
C GLN A 100 2.89 -8.82 -16.50
N GLY A 101 3.89 -8.03 -16.12
CA GLY A 101 5.27 -8.49 -15.97
C GLY A 101 5.39 -9.58 -14.89
N PHE A 102 4.71 -9.39 -13.76
CA PHE A 102 4.62 -10.40 -12.71
C PHE A 102 4.00 -11.70 -13.23
N TYR A 103 2.85 -11.65 -13.92
CA TYR A 103 2.22 -12.87 -14.46
C TYR A 103 3.05 -13.57 -15.50
N SER A 104 3.64 -12.84 -16.44
CA SER A 104 4.46 -13.41 -17.51
C SER A 104 5.66 -14.19 -16.95
N SER A 105 6.17 -13.77 -15.79
CA SER A 105 7.28 -14.43 -15.10
C SER A 105 6.84 -15.63 -14.25
N ASN A 106 5.53 -15.85 -14.06
CA ASN A 106 4.95 -16.81 -13.11
C ASN A 106 3.86 -17.70 -13.72
N LEU A 107 3.82 -17.84 -15.05
CA LEU A 107 2.74 -18.54 -15.77
C LEU A 107 2.55 -20.01 -15.35
N ASN A 108 3.59 -20.66 -14.82
CA ASN A 108 3.49 -22.04 -14.35
C ASN A 108 2.66 -22.18 -13.06
N ASN A 109 2.47 -21.09 -12.31
CA ASN A 109 1.82 -21.09 -10.99
C ASN A 109 0.55 -20.23 -10.94
N ILE A 110 0.26 -19.48 -12.00
CA ILE A 110 -0.89 -18.57 -12.08
C ILE A 110 -1.68 -18.87 -13.33
N SER A 111 -2.92 -19.32 -13.16
CA SER A 111 -3.89 -19.47 -14.25
C SER A 111 -5.00 -18.43 -14.14
N GLN A 112 -5.76 -18.28 -15.23
CA GLN A 112 -6.93 -17.40 -15.28
C GLN A 112 -8.19 -18.24 -15.45
N GLU A 113 -9.21 -17.92 -14.65
CA GLU A 113 -10.54 -18.51 -14.75
C GLU A 113 -11.62 -17.42 -14.83
N LYS A 114 -12.77 -17.76 -15.40
CA LYS A 114 -13.99 -16.93 -15.32
C LYS A 114 -14.97 -17.59 -14.36
N ASN A 115 -15.72 -16.79 -13.61
CA ASN A 115 -16.89 -17.31 -12.88
C ASN A 115 -18.13 -17.34 -13.78
N ASP A 116 -19.24 -17.86 -13.27
CA ASP A 116 -20.52 -17.98 -13.98
C ASP A 116 -21.08 -16.63 -14.48
N ASN A 117 -20.62 -15.53 -13.89
CA ASN A 117 -20.99 -14.16 -14.27
C ASN A 117 -19.95 -13.50 -15.21
N GLY A 118 -19.03 -14.28 -15.79
CA GLY A 118 -18.01 -13.81 -16.72
C GLY A 118 -16.89 -12.97 -16.12
N LYS A 119 -16.82 -12.81 -14.78
CA LYS A 119 -15.76 -12.04 -14.10
C LYS A 119 -14.45 -12.82 -14.12
N ASN A 120 -13.35 -12.12 -14.43
CA ASN A 120 -12.01 -12.69 -14.48
C ASN A 120 -11.40 -12.82 -13.06
N TYR A 121 -10.92 -14.02 -12.78
CA TYR A 121 -10.17 -14.36 -11.58
C TYR A 121 -8.82 -14.93 -11.94
N LEU A 122 -7.88 -14.73 -11.05
CA LEU A 122 -6.58 -15.37 -11.09
C LEU A 122 -6.51 -16.42 -10.01
N VAL A 123 -5.98 -17.57 -10.40
CA VAL A 123 -5.85 -18.75 -9.57
C VAL A 123 -4.38 -18.96 -9.31
N PHE A 124 -3.97 -18.67 -8.09
CA PHE A 124 -2.62 -18.86 -7.59
C PHE A 124 -2.52 -20.27 -7.03
N LYS A 125 -1.74 -21.12 -7.67
CA LYS A 125 -1.48 -22.48 -7.18
C LYS A 125 -0.52 -22.42 -6.00
N ILE A 126 -0.99 -22.83 -4.82
CA ILE A 126 -0.16 -22.89 -3.60
C ILE A 126 0.40 -24.29 -3.43
N THR A 127 -0.44 -25.31 -3.55
CA THR A 127 -0.04 -26.72 -3.54
C THR A 127 -0.75 -27.48 -4.66
N GLN A 128 -0.49 -28.79 -4.81
CA GLN A 128 -1.23 -29.61 -5.78
C GLN A 128 -2.75 -29.60 -5.52
N ASN A 129 -3.17 -29.40 -4.27
CA ASN A 129 -4.58 -29.48 -3.85
C ASN A 129 -5.13 -28.15 -3.31
N ASN A 130 -4.33 -27.08 -3.28
CA ASN A 130 -4.74 -25.79 -2.71
C ASN A 130 -4.43 -24.65 -3.67
N ASN A 131 -5.47 -23.86 -3.97
CA ASN A 131 -5.40 -22.70 -4.83
C ASN A 131 -6.03 -21.50 -4.11
N ILE A 132 -5.46 -20.32 -4.30
CA ILE A 132 -6.09 -19.06 -3.95
C ILE A 132 -6.69 -18.45 -5.21
N LYS A 133 -7.98 -18.13 -5.16
CA LYS A 133 -8.70 -17.47 -6.26
C LYS A 133 -9.01 -16.03 -5.89
N ILE A 134 -8.49 -15.07 -6.66
CA ILE A 134 -8.63 -13.63 -6.39
C ILE A 134 -9.13 -12.91 -7.66
N PRO A 135 -10.07 -11.94 -7.55
CA PRO A 135 -10.46 -11.11 -8.70
C PRO A 135 -9.24 -10.43 -9.33
N ALA A 136 -9.13 -10.43 -10.66
CA ALA A 136 -7.92 -9.96 -11.34
C ALA A 136 -7.47 -8.54 -10.96
N LEU A 137 -8.42 -7.61 -10.77
CA LEU A 137 -8.11 -6.22 -10.35
C LEU A 137 -7.60 -6.13 -8.92
N ARG A 138 -8.15 -6.98 -8.03
CA ARG A 138 -7.68 -7.07 -6.65
C ARG A 138 -6.27 -7.67 -6.62
N ALA A 139 -6.01 -8.71 -7.39
CA ALA A 139 -4.68 -9.30 -7.53
C ALA A 139 -3.65 -8.28 -8.06
N ALA A 140 -4.01 -7.47 -9.06
CA ALA A 140 -3.15 -6.40 -9.58
C ALA A 140 -2.74 -5.40 -8.49
N ARG A 141 -3.67 -5.00 -7.63
CA ARG A 141 -3.41 -4.10 -6.49
C ARG A 141 -2.51 -4.73 -5.43
N LEU A 142 -2.71 -6.02 -5.13
CA LEU A 142 -1.86 -6.76 -4.19
C LEU A 142 -0.43 -6.93 -4.72
N ILE A 143 -0.27 -7.21 -6.02
CA ILE A 143 1.04 -7.28 -6.68
C ILE A 143 1.72 -5.91 -6.63
N TRP A 144 0.98 -4.84 -6.90
CA TRP A 144 1.51 -3.49 -6.77
C TRP A 144 1.97 -3.16 -5.34
N ALA A 145 1.21 -3.57 -4.31
CA ALA A 145 1.61 -3.44 -2.92
C ALA A 145 2.92 -4.19 -2.62
N PHE A 146 3.01 -5.45 -3.07
CA PHE A 146 4.22 -6.26 -2.97
C PHE A 146 5.42 -5.57 -3.62
N GLU A 147 5.28 -5.08 -4.85
CA GLU A 147 6.36 -4.41 -5.59
C GLU A 147 6.79 -3.11 -4.92
N GLY A 148 5.83 -2.31 -4.43
CA GLY A 148 6.13 -1.10 -3.68
C GLY A 148 6.90 -1.39 -2.38
N LEU A 149 6.49 -2.41 -1.62
CA LEU A 149 7.19 -2.83 -0.40
C LEU A 149 8.57 -3.42 -0.71
N ARG A 150 8.70 -4.21 -1.78
CA ARG A 150 9.99 -4.74 -2.27
C ARG A 150 10.95 -3.61 -2.61
N MET A 151 10.48 -2.61 -3.36
CA MET A 151 11.26 -1.42 -3.70
C MET A 151 11.69 -0.66 -2.44
N LEU A 152 10.77 -0.35 -1.54
CA LEU A 152 11.09 0.34 -0.29
C LEU A 152 12.13 -0.42 0.54
N ASN A 153 11.96 -1.74 0.67
CA ASN A 153 12.92 -2.56 1.40
C ASN A 153 14.30 -2.55 0.75
N SER A 154 14.40 -2.57 -0.58
CA SER A 154 15.69 -2.51 -1.28
C SER A 154 16.45 -1.20 -1.08
N MET A 155 15.73 -0.11 -0.76
CA MET A 155 16.30 1.22 -0.57
C MET A 155 16.59 1.55 0.90
N PHE A 156 15.81 0.99 1.82
CA PHE A 156 15.79 1.42 3.23
C PHE A 156 15.87 0.28 4.25
N GLU A 157 15.88 -0.98 3.81
CA GLU A 157 16.09 -2.18 4.63
C GLU A 157 15.15 -2.27 5.85
N PHE A 158 13.85 -2.09 5.63
CA PHE A 158 12.87 -2.15 6.70
C PHE A 158 12.65 -3.59 7.19
N GLU A 159 12.55 -3.79 8.50
CA GLU A 159 12.21 -5.10 9.09
C GLU A 159 11.07 -4.95 10.11
N GLY A 160 10.23 -5.98 10.23
CA GLY A 160 9.18 -6.05 11.25
C GLY A 160 7.77 -5.96 10.70
N LYS A 161 6.86 -5.43 11.52
CA LYS A 161 5.41 -5.48 11.26
C LYS A 161 4.85 -4.14 10.78
N ILE A 162 4.02 -4.20 9.75
CA ILE A 162 3.29 -3.06 9.19
C ILE A 162 1.81 -3.24 9.50
N LEU A 163 1.20 -2.27 10.16
CA LEU A 163 -0.23 -2.25 10.39
C LEU A 163 -0.96 -1.61 9.19
N SER A 164 -1.99 -2.28 8.64
CA SER A 164 -2.75 -1.78 7.50
C SER A 164 -4.18 -2.37 7.40
N ASP A 165 -5.18 -1.51 7.39
CA ASP A 165 -6.62 -1.71 7.18
C ASP A 165 -7.02 -1.46 5.74
N TRP A 166 -6.08 -1.03 4.89
CA TRP A 166 -6.28 -1.03 3.45
C TRP A 166 -6.69 -2.42 2.95
N PHE A 167 -6.24 -3.47 3.64
CA PHE A 167 -6.64 -4.83 3.34
C PHE A 167 -7.99 -5.23 3.92
N ALA A 168 -8.78 -4.38 4.60
CA ALA A 168 -9.99 -4.71 5.39
C ALA A 168 -11.12 -5.49 4.67
N SER A 169 -11.03 -5.72 3.36
CA SER A 169 -11.79 -6.81 2.70
C SER A 169 -11.30 -8.22 3.11
N ASP A 170 -10.20 -8.28 3.84
CA ASP A 170 -9.64 -9.40 4.58
C ASP A 170 -10.12 -9.30 6.03
N SER A 171 -10.68 -10.38 6.54
CA SER A 171 -11.09 -10.50 7.94
C SER A 171 -10.54 -11.80 8.51
N TYR A 172 -10.11 -11.76 9.78
CA TYR A 172 -9.81 -12.96 10.55
C TYR A 172 -11.08 -13.70 11.01
N ASP A 173 -12.23 -13.01 10.98
CA ASP A 173 -13.52 -13.51 11.49
C ASP A 173 -14.40 -14.11 10.38
N THR A 174 -13.93 -14.17 9.14
CA THR A 174 -14.65 -14.79 8.03
C THR A 174 -14.18 -16.21 7.76
N ALA A 175 -15.09 -17.06 7.26
CA ALA A 175 -14.80 -18.45 6.86
C ALA A 175 -13.73 -18.58 5.75
N VAL A 176 -13.36 -17.48 5.10
CA VAL A 176 -12.24 -17.37 4.15
C VAL A 176 -11.25 -16.34 4.73
N PRO A 177 -10.04 -16.74 5.16
CA PRO A 177 -9.13 -15.88 5.91
C PRO A 177 -8.29 -14.98 4.99
N VAL A 178 -8.09 -13.74 5.45
CA VAL A 178 -7.02 -12.76 5.14
C VAL A 178 -6.18 -12.98 3.86
N THR A 179 -6.85 -13.18 2.72
CA THR A 179 -6.22 -13.72 1.51
C THR A 179 -5.25 -12.71 0.88
N GLY A 180 -5.55 -11.42 0.97
CA GLY A 180 -4.71 -10.36 0.42
C GLY A 180 -3.41 -10.15 1.18
N VAL A 181 -3.49 -9.94 2.49
CA VAL A 181 -2.32 -9.81 3.38
C VAL A 181 -1.47 -11.07 3.30
N SER A 182 -2.10 -12.25 3.33
CA SER A 182 -1.38 -13.53 3.26
C SER A 182 -0.63 -13.68 1.94
N LEU A 183 -1.22 -13.27 0.82
CA LEU A 183 -0.55 -13.29 -0.48
C LEU A 183 0.67 -12.36 -0.49
N VAL A 184 0.52 -11.11 -0.03
CA VAL A 184 1.65 -10.17 -0.04
C VAL A 184 2.76 -10.62 0.90
N ASN A 185 2.43 -11.09 2.12
CA ASN A 185 3.41 -11.64 3.06
C ASN A 185 4.11 -12.87 2.49
N PHE A 186 3.38 -13.75 1.80
CA PHE A 186 3.96 -14.90 1.11
C PHE A 186 4.99 -14.43 0.07
N LEU A 187 4.61 -13.50 -0.81
CA LEU A 187 5.51 -12.97 -1.85
C LEU A 187 6.77 -12.32 -1.26
N LEU A 188 6.63 -11.50 -0.21
CA LEU A 188 7.76 -10.87 0.49
C LEU A 188 8.70 -11.90 1.13
N SER A 189 8.13 -12.88 1.84
CA SER A 189 8.91 -13.90 2.56
C SER A 189 9.70 -14.78 1.59
N ASN A 190 9.14 -15.10 0.42
CA ASN A 190 9.81 -15.92 -0.59
C ASN A 190 11.06 -15.27 -1.18
N ILE A 191 11.13 -13.94 -1.20
CA ILE A 191 12.33 -13.20 -1.64
C ILE A 191 13.20 -12.75 -0.46
N GLY A 192 12.98 -13.30 0.73
CA GLY A 192 13.79 -13.05 1.93
C GLY A 192 13.52 -11.70 2.62
N ILE A 193 12.45 -10.98 2.27
CA ILE A 193 12.09 -9.72 2.92
C ILE A 193 11.34 -10.00 4.22
N LYS A 194 11.89 -9.54 5.35
CA LYS A 194 11.34 -9.77 6.71
C LYS A 194 10.29 -8.75 7.16
N ILE A 195 9.60 -8.13 6.20
CA ILE A 195 8.45 -7.28 6.43
C ILE A 195 7.21 -8.16 6.50
N GLN A 196 6.32 -7.91 7.46
CA GLN A 196 5.04 -8.61 7.58
C GLN A 196 3.90 -7.59 7.74
N LEU A 197 2.94 -7.63 6.83
CA LEU A 197 1.67 -6.91 6.93
C LEU A 197 0.76 -7.59 7.96
N GLU A 198 0.06 -6.78 8.74
CA GLU A 198 -0.91 -7.18 9.75
C GLU A 198 -2.14 -6.25 9.66
N ILE A 199 -3.35 -6.81 9.70
CA ILE A 199 -4.58 -6.00 9.81
C ILE A 199 -4.91 -5.75 11.28
N PRO A 200 -5.46 -4.58 11.64
CA PRO A 200 -5.84 -4.29 13.02
C PRO A 200 -6.99 -5.20 13.50
N ASN A 201 -6.74 -5.98 14.56
CA ASN A 201 -7.75 -6.85 15.20
C ASN A 201 -8.64 -6.12 16.22
N ASP A 202 -8.18 -4.96 16.71
CA ASP A 202 -8.93 -4.10 17.64
C ASP A 202 -9.27 -2.81 16.89
N PRO A 203 -10.54 -2.40 16.80
CA PRO A 203 -10.95 -1.13 16.17
C PRO A 203 -10.19 0.09 16.72
N LYS A 204 -9.70 0.05 17.97
CA LYS A 204 -8.86 1.11 18.53
C LYS A 204 -7.55 1.31 17.78
N ASN A 205 -7.07 0.30 17.05
CA ASN A 205 -5.84 0.37 16.27
C ASN A 205 -6.04 1.01 14.89
N GLU A 206 -7.27 1.19 14.40
CA GLU A 206 -7.55 1.88 13.13
C GLU A 206 -7.01 3.32 13.11
N ILE A 207 -6.90 3.94 14.30
CA ILE A 207 -6.33 5.29 14.45
C ILE A 207 -4.91 5.39 13.91
N PHE A 208 -4.12 4.31 13.97
CA PHE A 208 -2.70 4.35 13.62
C PHE A 208 -2.46 4.58 12.14
N GLU A 209 -3.43 4.28 11.30
CA GLU A 209 -3.27 4.36 9.84
C GLU A 209 -3.66 5.72 9.27
N LEU A 210 -4.25 6.58 10.11
CA LEU A 210 -4.62 7.94 9.73
C LEU A 210 -3.44 8.71 9.15
N MET A 211 -2.22 8.52 9.66
CA MET A 211 -1.08 9.23 9.09
C MET A 211 -0.82 8.81 7.63
N SER A 212 -0.82 7.51 7.36
CA SER A 212 -0.62 6.97 6.00
C SER A 212 -1.80 7.29 5.06
N ASP A 213 -3.04 7.25 5.54
CA ASP A 213 -4.23 7.67 4.79
C ASP A 213 -4.13 9.15 4.36
N TRP A 214 -3.77 10.02 5.29
CA TRP A 214 -3.68 11.46 5.02
C TRP A 214 -2.56 11.82 4.06
N PHE A 215 -1.39 11.20 4.20
CA PHE A 215 -0.27 11.45 3.28
C PHE A 215 -0.48 10.82 1.90
N SER A 216 -1.02 9.61 1.80
CA SER A 216 -1.39 9.02 0.51
C SER A 216 -2.43 9.87 -0.22
N GLY A 217 -3.44 10.34 0.52
CA GLY A 217 -4.47 11.23 0.00
C GLY A 217 -3.95 12.58 -0.49
N TRP A 218 -3.07 13.24 0.28
CA TRP A 218 -2.48 14.53 -0.11
C TRP A 218 -1.54 14.37 -1.31
N CYS A 219 -0.69 13.34 -1.31
CA CYS A 219 0.21 13.03 -2.41
C CYS A 219 -0.57 12.71 -3.71
N ARG A 220 -1.62 11.90 -3.64
CA ARG A 220 -2.50 11.65 -4.80
C ARG A 220 -3.12 12.96 -5.33
N THR A 221 -3.59 13.82 -4.42
CA THR A 221 -4.19 15.12 -4.80
C THR A 221 -3.18 16.01 -5.54
N TYR A 222 -1.91 15.96 -5.15
CA TYR A 222 -0.81 16.60 -5.89
C TYR A 222 -0.63 15.97 -7.28
N MET A 223 -0.54 14.63 -7.36
CA MET A 223 -0.33 13.91 -8.63
C MET A 223 -1.43 14.15 -9.66
N GLU A 224 -2.69 14.13 -9.20
CA GLU A 224 -3.85 14.37 -10.06
C GLU A 224 -4.08 15.85 -10.36
N LYS A 225 -3.37 16.76 -9.67
CA LYS A 225 -3.60 18.22 -9.71
C LYS A 225 -5.08 18.57 -9.48
N SER A 226 -5.75 17.78 -8.64
CA SER A 226 -7.21 17.82 -8.49
C SER A 226 -7.68 18.94 -7.55
N GLU A 227 -6.81 19.45 -6.67
CA GLU A 227 -7.12 20.55 -5.76
C GLU A 227 -5.93 21.52 -5.61
N PRO A 228 -6.17 22.83 -5.43
CA PRO A 228 -5.10 23.83 -5.33
C PRO A 228 -4.09 23.57 -4.20
N PHE A 229 -4.55 23.05 -3.06
CA PHE A 229 -3.69 22.73 -1.92
C PHE A 229 -2.77 21.53 -2.17
N GLY A 230 -3.01 20.73 -3.22
CA GLY A 230 -2.14 19.62 -3.62
C GLY A 230 -0.70 20.09 -3.86
N SER A 231 -0.52 21.24 -4.53
CA SER A 231 0.80 21.85 -4.78
C SER A 231 1.64 22.12 -3.52
N LYS A 232 1.02 22.20 -2.33
CA LYS A 232 1.76 22.35 -1.07
C LYS A 232 2.53 21.08 -0.68
N TYR A 233 2.22 19.92 -1.27
CA TYR A 233 2.92 18.66 -1.03
C TYR A 233 4.34 18.67 -1.59
N GLU A 234 4.53 19.20 -2.80
CA GLU A 234 5.86 19.38 -3.41
C GLU A 234 6.76 20.25 -2.52
N LYS A 235 6.23 21.37 -2.03
CA LYS A 235 6.93 22.24 -1.07
C LYS A 235 7.27 21.55 0.25
N LEU A 236 6.51 20.54 0.66
CA LEU A 236 6.83 19.76 1.86
C LEU A 236 8.09 18.91 1.61
N ILE A 237 8.14 18.23 0.47
CA ILE A 237 9.27 17.39 0.07
C ILE A 237 10.52 18.25 -0.09
N GLU A 238 10.41 19.43 -0.72
CA GLU A 238 11.54 20.36 -0.86
C GLU A 238 12.09 20.84 0.49
N LYS A 239 11.23 21.05 1.48
CA LYS A 239 11.61 21.57 2.81
C LYS A 239 12.22 20.53 3.73
N ALA A 240 11.81 19.27 3.61
CA ALA A 240 12.25 18.18 4.48
C ALA A 240 12.37 16.86 3.69
N PRO A 241 13.24 16.81 2.66
CA PRO A 241 13.37 15.67 1.75
C PRO A 241 13.85 14.39 2.44
N GLU A 242 14.51 14.50 3.59
CA GLU A 242 14.95 13.39 4.43
C GLU A 242 13.82 12.74 5.25
N LYS A 243 12.69 13.46 5.41
CA LYS A 243 11.51 13.02 6.17
C LYS A 243 10.37 12.59 5.28
N PHE A 244 10.16 13.28 4.16
CA PHE A 244 9.06 13.04 3.23
C PHE A 244 9.61 12.68 1.86
N ILE A 245 9.50 11.40 1.50
CA ILE A 245 10.02 10.86 0.25
C ILE A 245 8.84 10.47 -0.64
N HIS A 246 8.89 10.93 -1.89
CA HIS A 246 7.92 10.56 -2.91
C HIS A 246 8.62 9.83 -4.05
N LEU A 247 8.17 8.61 -4.31
CA LEU A 247 8.66 7.74 -5.36
C LEU A 247 7.56 7.55 -6.41
N ILE A 248 7.95 7.54 -7.68
CA ILE A 248 7.07 7.13 -8.77
C ILE A 248 7.41 5.69 -9.11
N LEU A 249 6.38 4.84 -9.09
CA LEU A 249 6.52 3.45 -9.51
C LEU A 249 5.96 3.26 -10.93
N ASN A 250 6.76 3.50 -11.97
CA ASN A 250 6.38 3.40 -13.39
C ASN A 250 7.42 2.66 -14.26
N PRO A 251 7.03 2.09 -15.41
CA PRO A 251 7.99 1.57 -16.39
C PRO A 251 8.88 2.68 -16.97
N PRO A 252 10.15 2.43 -17.35
CA PRO A 252 10.76 1.12 -17.55
C PRO A 252 11.58 0.68 -16.33
N TYR A 253 11.03 -0.22 -15.52
CA TYR A 253 11.87 -1.11 -14.74
C TYR A 253 12.65 -1.96 -15.72
N ASN A 254 13.97 -1.86 -15.70
CA ASN A 254 14.85 -2.54 -16.65
C ASN A 254 14.44 -4.03 -16.79
N PRO A 255 13.92 -4.47 -17.95
CA PRO A 255 13.41 -5.84 -18.12
C PRO A 255 14.50 -6.90 -17.86
N ILE A 256 15.76 -6.51 -18.00
CA ILE A 256 16.93 -7.38 -17.84
C ILE A 256 17.09 -7.89 -16.39
N THR A 257 16.65 -7.12 -15.38
CA THR A 257 16.68 -7.56 -13.97
C THR A 257 15.41 -8.28 -13.53
N TYR A 258 14.29 -8.09 -14.24
CA TYR A 258 13.01 -8.75 -13.92
C TYR A 258 12.81 -10.10 -14.63
N GLY A 259 13.71 -10.48 -15.53
CA GLY A 259 13.73 -11.79 -16.15
C GLY A 259 14.53 -12.86 -15.39
N GLN A 260 15.39 -12.52 -14.42
CA GLN A 260 16.32 -13.51 -13.84
C GLN A 260 16.01 -13.96 -12.41
N HIS A 261 15.12 -13.28 -11.67
CA HIS A 261 14.89 -13.62 -10.25
C HIS A 261 13.53 -14.27 -9.94
N CYS A 262 12.64 -14.42 -10.92
CA CYS A 262 11.39 -15.19 -10.77
C CYS A 262 11.30 -16.42 -11.68
N LEU A 263 12.24 -16.63 -12.62
CA LEU A 263 12.25 -17.79 -13.52
C LEU A 263 12.59 -19.13 -12.83
N LEU A 264 12.99 -19.09 -11.56
CA LEU A 264 13.64 -20.22 -10.88
C LEU A 264 12.94 -20.60 -9.58
N MET A 265 11.64 -20.39 -9.42
CA MET A 265 10.92 -20.79 -8.20
C MET A 265 10.39 -22.23 -8.30
N GLU A 266 10.99 -23.15 -7.56
CA GLU A 266 10.51 -24.54 -7.38
C GLU A 266 9.87 -24.70 -6.01
N PHE A 267 8.67 -25.27 -5.97
CA PHE A 267 7.95 -25.51 -4.72
C PHE A 267 8.30 -26.89 -4.16
N ASN A 268 8.97 -26.92 -2.99
CA ASN A 268 9.29 -28.15 -2.28
C ASN A 268 8.05 -28.63 -1.50
N THR A 269 7.39 -29.65 -2.05
CA THR A 269 6.13 -30.20 -1.53
C THR A 269 6.29 -30.95 -0.20
N THR A 270 7.51 -31.30 0.20
CA THR A 270 7.79 -32.01 1.47
C THR A 270 7.95 -31.04 2.63
N THR A 271 8.44 -29.83 2.38
CA THR A 271 8.75 -28.83 3.42
C THR A 271 7.83 -27.62 3.40
N ASN A 272 6.91 -27.54 2.44
CA ASN A 272 6.00 -26.40 2.26
C ASN A 272 6.74 -25.07 2.04
N THR A 273 7.85 -25.12 1.31
CA THR A 273 8.66 -23.94 1.00
C THR A 273 8.78 -23.73 -0.51
N LEU A 274 8.65 -22.47 -0.94
CA LEU A 274 9.02 -22.05 -2.29
C LEU A 274 10.53 -21.75 -2.27
N ARG A 275 11.31 -22.40 -3.13
CA ARG A 275 12.77 -22.28 -3.19
C ARG A 275 13.22 -21.77 -4.56
N LEU A 276 14.28 -20.97 -4.59
CA LEU A 276 14.97 -20.65 -5.84
C LEU A 276 15.91 -21.80 -6.26
N VAL A 277 15.80 -22.25 -7.51
CA VAL A 277 16.71 -23.21 -8.15
C VAL A 277 17.84 -22.41 -8.82
N TYR A 278 19.05 -22.46 -8.29
CA TYR A 278 20.22 -21.88 -8.98
C TYR A 278 20.77 -22.86 -10.01
#